data_AF-A0A3L6JHV9-F1
#
_entry.id   AF-A0A3L6JHV9-F1
#
_cell.length_a   1.000
_cell.length_b   1.000
_cell.length_c   1.000
_cell.angle_alpha   90.00
_cell.angle_beta   90.00
_cell.angle_gamma   90.00
#
_symmetry.space_group_name_H-M   'P 1'
#
loop_
_entity.id
_entity.type
_entity.pdbx_description
1 polymer ?
#
loop_
_entity_poly.entity_id
_entity_poly.type
_entity_poly.pdbx_seq_one_letter_code
_entity_poly.pdbx_strand_id
1 'polypeptide(L)'
;MKVKLRVESQWLELESKIMEKMKQNYEQWERETLRKAKDASDLRDLRRVFYELGDRWEFDQTTGAWLEGSKPLDTVGLILRMPGLRPNRERYVLYAVMAYSKGLTGRFDHLGDKERIIFERDTETGRIQCWSTTGHGELDVFPTDLTRYRSLRSVLTSCMLVAQPGDHALRLEAPTSAGFFNMISQRLWGIAGGSQSYRTDEIDVFTAEDIENAFDFKFHRYANSIIELDGMWRHLSGGAAEWAKEHVLDRTPNHAEERDRKTLRRTEGLVHVLWFRPAFSQLRAVEMFYNELESEPSPTEAQRALIPFVGEVASSLSDIAEKSKYLKWRSVIDNKSFRKSEAFRDVNLSSLVQEAFAAALDDILREHSLAYIGYPEKSRITSKFMRVVFSSVVLPTRLLSSFRASARRRLKEITLRLKERGKSRNPKESVA
;
A
#
# COMPACT_ATOMS: atom_id res chain seq x y z
N MET A 1 16.59 -6.14 -5.50
CA MET A 1 17.05 -6.86 -4.27
C MET A 1 16.14 -8.05 -4.01
N LYS A 2 16.62 -9.14 -3.39
CA LYS A 2 15.76 -10.28 -3.02
C LYS A 2 15.41 -10.30 -1.53
N VAL A 3 14.16 -10.63 -1.21
CA VAL A 3 13.65 -10.73 0.16
C VAL A 3 12.86 -12.02 0.33
N LYS A 4 12.92 -12.62 1.53
CA LYS A 4 12.17 -13.85 1.86
C LYS A 4 10.72 -13.51 2.17
N LEU A 5 9.80 -14.11 1.43
CA LEU A 5 8.37 -14.05 1.67
C LEU A 5 7.86 -15.41 2.14
N ARG A 6 7.22 -15.44 3.30
CA ARG A 6 6.49 -16.60 3.83
C ARG A 6 5.01 -16.41 3.60
N VAL A 7 4.39 -17.46 3.08
CA VAL A 7 2.96 -17.54 2.82
C VAL A 7 2.39 -18.74 3.59
N GLU A 8 1.40 -18.49 4.45
CA GLU A 8 0.83 -19.51 5.36
C GLU A 8 -0.06 -20.53 4.62
N SER A 9 0.17 -21.84 4.79
CA SER A 9 -0.42 -22.87 3.91
C SER A 9 -1.87 -23.26 4.19
N GLN A 10 -2.39 -23.09 5.41
CA GLN A 10 -3.75 -23.51 5.73
C GLN A 10 -4.83 -22.77 4.93
N TRP A 11 -4.53 -21.53 4.51
CA TRP A 11 -5.43 -20.72 3.69
C TRP A 11 -5.25 -20.98 2.19
N LEU A 12 -4.05 -21.41 1.76
CA LEU A 12 -3.75 -21.70 0.36
C LEU A 12 -4.73 -22.66 -0.30
N GLU A 13 -5.26 -23.70 0.37
CA GLU A 13 -6.20 -24.63 -0.27
C GLU A 13 -7.57 -24.01 -0.58
N LEU A 14 -8.12 -23.24 0.38
CA LEU A 14 -9.39 -22.55 0.19
C LEU A 14 -9.25 -21.41 -0.83
N GLU A 15 -8.15 -20.67 -0.74
CA GLU A 15 -7.83 -19.58 -1.64
C GLU A 15 -7.51 -20.09 -3.03
N SER A 16 -6.83 -21.22 -3.20
CA SER A 16 -6.62 -21.82 -4.52
C SER A 16 -7.96 -22.08 -5.21
N LYS A 17 -9.00 -22.54 -4.47
CA LYS A 17 -10.35 -22.72 -5.03
C LYS A 17 -11.04 -21.40 -5.37
N ILE A 18 -10.85 -20.37 -4.54
CA ILE A 18 -11.43 -19.04 -4.77
C ILE A 18 -10.73 -18.36 -5.94
N MET A 19 -9.40 -18.47 -6.03
CA MET A 19 -8.57 -17.97 -7.11
C MET A 19 -8.89 -18.67 -8.42
N GLU A 20 -9.11 -19.98 -8.41
CA GLU A 20 -9.60 -20.71 -9.58
C GLU A 20 -10.97 -20.20 -10.05
N LYS A 21 -11.91 -20.00 -9.12
CA LYS A 21 -13.20 -19.38 -9.43
C LYS A 21 -13.05 -17.96 -9.96
N MET A 22 -12.14 -17.17 -9.41
CA MET A 22 -11.88 -15.80 -9.85
C MET A 22 -11.22 -15.75 -11.22
N LYS A 23 -10.31 -16.68 -11.51
CA LYS A 23 -9.75 -16.89 -12.84
C LYS A 23 -10.86 -17.18 -13.85
N GLN A 24 -11.76 -18.13 -13.54
CA GLN A 24 -12.91 -18.43 -14.39
C GLN A 24 -13.84 -17.21 -14.58
N ASN A 25 -14.09 -16.45 -13.50
CA ASN A 25 -14.88 -15.22 -13.57
C ASN A 25 -14.18 -14.15 -14.43
N TYR A 26 -12.85 -14.02 -14.34
CA TYR A 26 -12.04 -13.12 -15.14
C TYR A 26 -12.12 -13.52 -16.62
N GLU A 27 -11.86 -14.79 -16.94
CA GLU A 27 -11.96 -15.32 -18.31
C GLU A 27 -13.37 -15.14 -18.90
N GLN A 28 -14.42 -15.26 -18.07
CA GLN A 28 -15.79 -14.97 -18.49
C GLN A 28 -16.00 -13.46 -18.73
N TRP A 29 -15.61 -12.62 -17.78
CA TRP A 29 -15.72 -11.17 -17.88
C TRP A 29 -14.96 -10.62 -19.09
N GLU A 30 -13.75 -11.11 -19.34
CA GLU A 30 -12.91 -10.72 -20.48
C GLU A 30 -13.61 -11.10 -21.79
N ARG A 31 -14.10 -12.34 -21.91
CA ARG A 31 -14.88 -12.78 -23.08
C ARG A 31 -16.14 -11.94 -23.31
N GLU A 32 -16.89 -11.65 -22.25
CA GLU A 32 -18.11 -10.84 -22.34
C GLU A 32 -17.81 -9.39 -22.72
N THR A 33 -16.75 -8.80 -22.14
CA THR A 33 -16.29 -7.44 -22.45
C THR A 33 -15.82 -7.34 -23.89
N LEU A 34 -14.98 -8.28 -24.35
CA LEU A 34 -14.51 -8.32 -25.74
C LEU A 34 -15.68 -8.51 -26.71
N ARG A 35 -16.67 -9.33 -26.36
CA ARG A 35 -17.88 -9.50 -27.16
C ARG A 35 -18.66 -8.18 -27.24
N LYS A 36 -18.95 -7.53 -26.10
CA LYS A 36 -19.63 -6.23 -26.09
C LYS A 36 -18.89 -5.16 -26.90
N ALA A 37 -17.55 -5.14 -26.82
CA ALA A 37 -16.73 -4.21 -27.57
C ALA A 37 -16.75 -4.49 -29.09
N LYS A 38 -16.77 -5.77 -29.51
CA LYS A 38 -16.90 -6.18 -30.92
C LYS A 38 -18.29 -5.93 -31.48
N ASP A 39 -19.32 -6.11 -30.66
CA ASP A 39 -20.72 -5.91 -31.01
C ASP A 39 -21.12 -4.41 -30.95
N ALA A 40 -20.22 -3.52 -30.53
CA ALA A 40 -20.46 -2.08 -30.49
C ALA A 40 -20.65 -1.54 -31.91
N SER A 41 -21.83 -1.01 -32.18
CA SER A 41 -22.22 -0.55 -33.52
C SER A 41 -21.61 0.80 -33.88
N ASP A 42 -21.31 1.62 -32.87
CA ASP A 42 -20.71 2.94 -33.02
C ASP A 42 -19.79 3.31 -31.84
N LEU A 43 -19.18 4.50 -31.93
CA LEU A 43 -18.30 5.03 -30.88
C LEU A 43 -19.02 5.32 -29.55
N ARG A 44 -20.35 5.50 -29.56
CA ARG A 44 -21.13 5.76 -28.33
C ARG A 44 -21.35 4.47 -27.56
N ASP A 45 -21.67 3.38 -28.25
CA ASP A 45 -21.77 2.04 -27.69
C ASP A 45 -20.42 1.60 -27.11
N LEU A 46 -19.35 1.80 -27.88
CA LEU A 46 -17.99 1.49 -27.42
C LEU A 46 -17.61 2.32 -26.19
N ARG A 47 -17.96 3.63 -26.17
CA ARG A 47 -17.77 4.49 -24.99
C ARG A 47 -18.58 4.01 -23.78
N ARG A 48 -19.79 3.46 -23.98
CA ARG A 48 -20.58 2.86 -22.89
C ARG A 48 -19.88 1.64 -22.30
N VAL A 49 -19.28 0.79 -23.15
CA VAL A 49 -18.44 -0.33 -22.69
C VAL A 49 -17.28 0.18 -21.84
N PHE A 50 -16.57 1.23 -22.28
CA PHE A 50 -15.50 1.84 -21.48
C PHE A 50 -16.00 2.43 -20.15
N TYR A 51 -17.21 2.98 -20.09
CA TYR A 51 -17.79 3.43 -18.81
C TYR A 51 -18.18 2.30 -17.87
N GLU A 52 -18.65 1.17 -18.40
CA GLU A 52 -18.94 -0.03 -17.61
C GLU A 52 -17.67 -0.62 -16.97
N LEU A 53 -16.51 -0.42 -17.59
CA LEU A 53 -15.22 -0.89 -17.08
C LEU A 53 -14.75 -0.10 -15.84
N GLY A 54 -15.10 1.19 -15.73
CA GLY A 54 -14.75 2.05 -14.58
C GLY A 54 -13.26 2.42 -14.51
N ASP A 55 -12.87 3.18 -13.48
CA ASP A 55 -11.53 3.80 -13.39
C ASP A 55 -10.40 2.82 -13.05
N ARG A 56 -10.73 1.63 -12.50
CA ARG A 56 -9.77 0.60 -12.07
C ARG A 56 -9.52 -0.50 -13.09
N TRP A 57 -10.21 -0.47 -14.22
CA TRP A 57 -10.26 -1.59 -15.16
C TRP A 57 -8.87 -2.08 -15.60
N GLU A 58 -7.92 -1.17 -15.81
CA GLU A 58 -6.56 -1.50 -16.26
C GLU A 58 -5.80 -2.28 -15.18
N PHE A 59 -5.98 -1.90 -13.92
CA PHE A 59 -5.36 -2.59 -12.79
C PHE A 59 -5.99 -3.98 -12.61
N ASP A 60 -7.33 -4.06 -12.65
CA ASP A 60 -8.07 -5.32 -12.52
C ASP A 60 -7.77 -6.28 -13.69
N GLN A 61 -7.63 -5.75 -14.92
CA GLN A 61 -7.24 -6.53 -16.08
C GLN A 61 -5.81 -7.04 -15.97
N THR A 62 -4.86 -6.15 -15.63
CA THR A 62 -3.43 -6.54 -15.55
C THR A 62 -3.21 -7.54 -14.43
N THR A 63 -3.86 -7.35 -13.29
CA THR A 63 -3.74 -8.25 -12.13
C THR A 63 -4.54 -9.54 -12.31
N GLY A 64 -5.66 -9.51 -13.06
CA GLY A 64 -6.39 -10.69 -13.53
C GLY A 64 -5.58 -11.55 -14.51
N ALA A 65 -4.94 -10.93 -15.50
CA ALA A 65 -4.04 -11.61 -16.42
C ALA A 65 -2.80 -12.16 -15.69
N TRP A 66 -2.27 -11.41 -14.73
CA TRP A 66 -1.20 -11.89 -13.85
C TRP A 66 -1.65 -13.11 -13.05
N LEU A 67 -2.85 -13.08 -12.46
CA LEU A 67 -3.44 -14.22 -11.74
C LEU A 67 -3.60 -15.46 -12.64
N GLU A 68 -4.00 -15.28 -13.90
CA GLU A 68 -4.17 -16.38 -14.87
C GLU A 68 -2.84 -17.06 -15.24
N GLY A 69 -1.80 -16.24 -15.47
CA GLY A 69 -0.52 -16.66 -16.04
C GLY A 69 0.59 -16.94 -15.03
N SER A 70 0.37 -16.67 -13.74
CA SER A 70 1.38 -16.84 -12.69
C SER A 70 0.96 -17.82 -11.61
N LYS A 71 1.87 -18.07 -10.66
CA LYS A 71 1.55 -18.88 -9.48
C LYS A 71 0.60 -18.07 -8.59
N PRO A 72 -0.36 -18.73 -7.94
CA PRO A 72 -1.12 -18.10 -6.86
C PRO A 72 -0.18 -17.41 -5.85
N LEU A 73 -0.48 -16.13 -5.56
CA LEU A 73 0.28 -15.28 -4.64
C LEU A 73 1.69 -14.92 -5.11
N ASP A 74 1.94 -14.97 -6.43
CA ASP A 74 3.12 -14.33 -6.99
C ASP A 74 3.17 -12.85 -6.58
N THR A 75 4.35 -12.39 -6.17
CA THR A 75 4.50 -11.14 -5.43
C THR A 75 5.71 -10.38 -5.93
N VAL A 76 5.54 -9.07 -6.13
CA VAL A 76 6.63 -8.14 -6.40
C VAL A 76 6.65 -7.07 -5.33
N GLY A 77 7.84 -6.79 -4.79
CA GLY A 77 8.03 -5.74 -3.81
C GLY A 77 8.54 -4.44 -4.42
N LEU A 78 8.21 -3.32 -3.78
CA LEU A 78 8.82 -2.02 -4.10
C LEU A 78 8.99 -1.18 -2.84
N ILE A 79 10.06 -0.40 -2.77
CA ILE A 79 10.34 0.47 -1.62
C ILE A 79 10.23 1.93 -2.06
N LEU A 80 9.23 2.63 -1.54
CA LEU A 80 9.12 4.07 -1.69
C LEU A 80 9.92 4.75 -0.59
N ARG A 81 10.88 5.60 -0.96
CA ARG A 81 11.53 6.51 -0.02
C ARG A 81 10.60 7.68 0.28
N MET A 82 10.52 8.04 1.55
CA MET A 82 9.69 9.13 2.04
C MET A 82 10.45 9.95 3.09
N PRO A 83 10.24 11.26 3.16
CA PRO A 83 10.78 12.07 4.24
C PRO A 83 10.13 11.69 5.59
N GLY A 84 10.89 11.80 6.68
CA GLY A 84 10.29 11.75 8.01
C GLY A 84 9.54 13.04 8.35
N LEU A 85 8.65 12.99 9.34
CA LEU A 85 8.01 14.20 9.87
C LEU A 85 8.94 15.07 10.73
N ARG A 86 10.19 14.62 10.96
CA ARG A 86 11.24 15.34 11.68
C ARG A 86 12.52 15.35 10.84
N PRO A 87 13.37 16.39 10.95
CA PRO A 87 14.55 16.54 10.11
C PRO A 87 15.54 15.38 10.18
N ASN A 88 15.66 14.75 11.36
CA ASN A 88 16.57 13.64 11.61
C ASN A 88 15.97 12.25 11.28
N ARG A 89 14.80 12.19 10.64
CA ARG A 89 14.09 10.93 10.37
C ARG A 89 13.96 10.67 8.88
N GLU A 90 14.30 9.45 8.49
CA GLU A 90 14.05 8.90 7.16
C GLU A 90 12.94 7.86 7.22
N ARG A 91 12.11 7.79 6.18
CA ARG A 91 11.02 6.83 6.11
C ARG A 91 11.08 6.03 4.81
N TYR A 92 10.75 4.76 4.89
CA TYR A 92 10.72 3.85 3.74
C TYR A 92 9.46 3.02 3.83
N VAL A 93 8.70 2.93 2.74
CA VAL A 93 7.48 2.13 2.68
C VAL A 93 7.70 0.99 1.71
N LEU A 94 7.77 -0.22 2.23
CA LEU A 94 7.80 -1.44 1.42
C LEU A 94 6.36 -1.79 1.06
N TYR A 95 6.01 -1.76 -0.21
CA TYR A 95 4.81 -2.37 -0.73
C TYR A 95 5.11 -3.78 -1.26
N ALA A 96 4.19 -4.72 -1.02
CA ALA A 96 4.12 -5.99 -1.72
C ALA A 96 2.84 -6.00 -2.56
N VAL A 97 3.01 -6.05 -3.88
CA VAL A 97 1.93 -6.18 -4.84
C VAL A 97 1.77 -7.67 -5.14
N MET A 98 0.56 -8.20 -4.97
CA MET A 98 0.30 -9.64 -5.06
C MET A 98 -0.75 -9.96 -6.11
N ALA A 99 -0.54 -11.04 -6.88
CA ALA A 99 -1.56 -11.67 -7.70
C ALA A 99 -2.57 -12.42 -6.81
N TYR A 100 -3.37 -11.66 -6.06
CA TYR A 100 -4.31 -12.13 -5.04
C TYR A 100 -5.64 -11.38 -5.11
N SER A 101 -6.70 -11.98 -4.58
CA SER A 101 -7.96 -11.30 -4.27
C SER A 101 -8.63 -11.88 -3.02
N LYS A 102 -9.36 -11.03 -2.29
CA LYS A 102 -10.04 -11.33 -1.02
C LYS A 102 -10.81 -12.64 -1.07
N GLY A 103 -10.37 -13.61 -0.27
CA GLY A 103 -11.06 -14.89 -0.13
C GLY A 103 -12.50 -14.80 0.43
N LEU A 104 -12.88 -13.70 1.09
CA LEU A 104 -14.18 -13.57 1.76
C LEU A 104 -15.30 -12.97 0.90
N THR A 105 -14.97 -12.21 -0.15
CA THR A 105 -15.98 -11.42 -0.87
C THR A 105 -16.33 -12.00 -2.23
N GLY A 106 -15.47 -12.82 -2.86
CA GLY A 106 -15.75 -13.47 -4.15
C GLY A 106 -16.10 -12.48 -5.28
N ARG A 107 -15.75 -11.21 -5.11
CA ARG A 107 -16.02 -10.11 -6.03
C ARG A 107 -14.75 -9.75 -6.79
N PHE A 108 -14.94 -9.28 -8.02
CA PHE A 108 -13.89 -8.86 -8.96
C PHE A 108 -13.19 -7.55 -8.53
N ASP A 109 -13.80 -6.77 -7.63
CA ASP A 109 -13.34 -5.45 -7.14
C ASP A 109 -12.12 -5.50 -6.21
N HIS A 110 -11.49 -6.66 -6.04
CA HIS A 110 -10.37 -6.89 -5.12
C HIS A 110 -9.19 -7.64 -5.73
N LEU A 111 -9.09 -7.68 -7.06
CA LEU A 111 -7.92 -8.18 -7.77
C LEU A 111 -6.73 -7.23 -7.58
N GLY A 112 -5.56 -7.78 -7.25
CA GLY A 112 -4.33 -7.00 -7.12
C GLY A 112 -4.19 -6.30 -5.77
N ASP A 113 -3.87 -7.08 -4.74
CA ASP A 113 -3.71 -6.52 -3.40
C ASP A 113 -2.34 -5.87 -3.20
N LYS A 114 -2.30 -4.80 -2.39
CA LYS A 114 -1.11 -3.96 -2.18
C LYS A 114 -0.92 -3.68 -0.70
N GLU A 115 -0.16 -4.55 -0.07
CA GLU A 115 0.11 -4.45 1.35
C GLU A 115 1.41 -3.74 1.64
N ARG A 116 1.52 -3.05 2.79
CA ARG A 116 2.67 -2.21 3.08
C ARG A 116 3.25 -2.36 4.47
N ILE A 117 4.55 -2.15 4.57
CA ILE A 117 5.27 -2.03 5.84
C ILE A 117 5.99 -0.69 5.83
N ILE A 118 5.82 0.07 6.91
CA ILE A 118 6.47 1.36 7.08
C ILE A 118 7.69 1.18 7.99
N PHE A 119 8.85 1.58 7.50
CA PHE A 119 10.08 1.68 8.26
C PHE A 119 10.40 3.15 8.52
N GLU A 120 10.75 3.48 9.75
CA GLU A 120 11.33 4.78 10.10
C GLU A 120 12.70 4.57 10.73
N ARG A 121 13.68 5.35 10.26
CA ARG A 121 15.03 5.39 10.80
C ARG A 121 15.31 6.78 11.34
N ASP A 122 15.67 6.85 12.60
CA ASP A 122 16.25 8.04 13.21
C ASP A 122 17.76 8.03 12.92
N THR A 123 18.22 9.03 12.16
CA THR A 123 19.59 9.10 11.62
C THR A 123 20.61 9.49 12.69
N GLU A 124 20.19 10.20 13.74
CA GLU A 124 21.04 10.61 14.86
C GLU A 124 21.26 9.45 15.85
N THR A 125 20.17 8.80 16.26
CA THR A 125 20.22 7.72 17.25
C THR A 125 20.48 6.34 16.64
N GLY A 126 20.32 6.22 15.32
CA GLY A 126 20.36 4.95 14.60
C GLY A 126 19.15 4.05 14.85
N ARG A 127 18.13 4.53 15.57
CA ARG A 127 16.93 3.76 15.92
C ARG A 127 16.14 3.41 14.66
N ILE A 128 15.72 2.14 14.53
CA ILE A 128 14.88 1.68 13.41
C ILE A 128 13.57 1.14 13.98
N GLN A 129 12.46 1.68 13.51
CA GLN A 129 11.10 1.28 13.88
C GLN A 129 10.34 0.79 12.65
N CYS A 130 9.43 -0.16 12.86
CA CYS A 130 8.67 -0.79 11.79
C CYS A 130 7.20 -0.95 12.18
N TRP A 131 6.28 -0.49 11.33
CA TRP A 131 4.84 -0.75 11.43
C TRP A 131 4.42 -1.68 10.31
N SER A 132 3.94 -2.87 10.66
CA SER A 132 3.38 -3.82 9.70
C SER A 132 1.90 -3.54 9.45
N THR A 133 1.33 -4.07 8.35
CA THR A 133 -0.14 -4.08 8.20
C THR A 133 -0.75 -5.21 9.03
N THR A 134 -1.78 -4.86 9.80
CA THR A 134 -2.70 -5.72 10.54
C THR A 134 -4.12 -5.59 10.04
N GLY A 135 -4.57 -6.47 9.15
CA GLY A 135 -5.99 -6.54 8.85
C GLY A 135 -6.48 -5.37 7.99
N HIS A 136 -7.08 -5.64 6.84
CA HIS A 136 -7.77 -4.63 6.02
C HIS A 136 -6.95 -3.36 5.70
N GLY A 137 -5.62 -3.46 5.55
CA GLY A 137 -4.78 -2.32 5.20
C GLY A 137 -4.44 -1.35 6.35
N GLU A 138 -4.84 -1.67 7.59
CA GLU A 138 -4.56 -0.89 8.79
C GLU A 138 -3.22 -1.28 9.43
N LEU A 139 -2.49 -0.34 10.04
CA LEU A 139 -1.14 -0.60 10.56
C LEU A 139 -1.12 -1.04 12.03
N ASP A 140 -0.16 -1.88 12.44
CA ASP A 140 0.06 -2.25 13.85
C ASP A 140 0.09 -1.02 14.76
N VAL A 141 -0.64 -0.99 15.89
CA VAL A 141 -0.59 0.15 16.84
C VAL A 141 0.83 0.41 17.36
N PHE A 142 1.58 -0.64 17.65
CA PHE A 142 2.91 -0.56 18.25
C PHE A 142 3.99 -0.91 17.22
N PRO A 143 4.97 -0.02 16.98
CA PRO A 143 6.08 -0.34 16.10
C PRO A 143 6.96 -1.43 16.70
N THR A 144 7.47 -2.30 15.84
CA THR A 144 8.55 -3.23 16.17
C THR A 144 9.89 -2.49 16.13
N ASP A 145 10.71 -2.65 17.17
CA ASP A 145 12.07 -2.13 17.22
C ASP A 145 13.03 -3.04 16.46
N LEU A 146 13.71 -2.49 15.46
CA LEU A 146 14.64 -3.18 14.57
C LEU A 146 16.05 -2.58 14.63
N THR A 147 16.34 -1.73 15.61
CA THR A 147 17.59 -0.97 15.74
C THR A 147 18.84 -1.86 15.67
N ARG A 148 18.76 -3.08 16.21
CA ARG A 148 19.85 -4.07 16.19
C ARG A 148 20.38 -4.41 14.80
N TYR A 149 19.58 -4.26 13.75
CA TYR A 149 19.96 -4.55 12.37
C TYR A 149 20.72 -3.41 11.70
N ARG A 150 20.76 -2.22 12.32
CA ARG A 150 21.52 -1.02 11.89
C ARG A 150 21.13 -0.38 10.55
N SER A 151 20.57 -1.14 9.60
CA SER A 151 20.17 -0.66 8.27
C SER A 151 18.92 -1.37 7.74
N LEU A 152 18.15 -0.70 6.87
CA LEU A 152 16.99 -1.28 6.20
C LEU A 152 17.35 -2.50 5.35
N ARG A 153 18.49 -2.45 4.63
CA ARG A 153 18.98 -3.58 3.86
C ARG A 153 19.20 -4.80 4.74
N SER A 154 19.88 -4.63 5.88
CA SER A 154 20.10 -5.73 6.83
C SER A 154 18.80 -6.22 7.47
N VAL A 155 17.81 -5.35 7.66
CA VAL A 155 16.47 -5.76 8.11
C VAL A 155 15.84 -6.68 7.07
N LEU A 156 15.78 -6.26 5.81
CA LEU A 156 15.07 -6.97 4.74
C LEU A 156 15.77 -8.29 4.33
N THR A 157 17.10 -8.37 4.45
CA THR A 157 17.83 -9.63 4.16
C THR A 157 17.77 -10.64 5.31
N SER A 158 17.59 -10.16 6.55
CA SER A 158 17.63 -11.01 7.75
C SER A 158 16.25 -11.39 8.27
N CYS A 159 15.24 -10.53 8.07
CA CYS A 159 13.86 -10.79 8.43
C CYS A 159 13.12 -11.50 7.30
N MET A 160 11.93 -11.99 7.64
CA MET A 160 11.02 -12.63 6.72
C MET A 160 9.76 -11.79 6.59
N LEU A 161 9.37 -11.46 5.36
CA LEU A 161 8.05 -10.92 5.10
C LEU A 161 7.05 -12.05 5.26
N VAL A 162 5.95 -11.80 5.95
CA VAL A 162 4.89 -12.76 6.15
C VAL A 162 3.63 -12.14 5.55
N ALA A 163 3.28 -12.61 4.36
CA ALA A 163 1.97 -12.33 3.79
C ALA A 163 0.99 -13.32 4.42
N GLN A 164 -0.11 -12.78 4.92
CA GLN A 164 -1.25 -13.57 5.41
C GLN A 164 -2.41 -13.31 4.47
N PRO A 165 -2.60 -14.19 3.47
CA PRO A 165 -3.67 -14.06 2.51
C PRO A 165 -5.05 -13.95 3.19
N GLY A 166 -5.93 -13.12 2.62
CA GLY A 166 -7.33 -12.96 3.03
C GLY A 166 -7.60 -11.88 4.07
N ASP A 167 -6.58 -11.42 4.79
CA ASP A 167 -6.72 -10.40 5.83
C ASP A 167 -5.96 -9.11 5.50
N HIS A 168 -5.43 -8.93 4.28
CA HIS A 168 -4.70 -7.70 3.94
C HIS A 168 -3.60 -7.39 4.97
N ALA A 169 -2.78 -8.39 5.27
CA ALA A 169 -1.77 -8.30 6.30
C ALA A 169 -0.43 -8.72 5.73
N LEU A 170 0.50 -7.78 5.72
CA LEU A 170 1.91 -7.99 5.41
C LEU A 170 2.72 -7.60 6.63
N ARG A 171 3.51 -8.53 7.13
CA ARG A 171 4.27 -8.36 8.36
C ARG A 171 5.74 -8.65 8.21
N LEU A 172 6.51 -8.07 9.11
CA LEU A 172 7.91 -8.40 9.25
C LEU A 172 8.13 -9.31 10.45
N GLU A 173 8.63 -10.52 10.21
CA GLU A 173 9.05 -11.42 11.26
C GLU A 173 10.58 -11.41 11.39
N ALA A 174 11.05 -10.97 12.55
CA ALA A 174 12.46 -10.99 12.90
C ALA A 174 12.86 -12.38 13.47
N PRO A 175 13.94 -13.03 12.98
CA PRO A 175 14.38 -14.36 13.43
C PRO A 175 14.76 -14.45 14.91
N THR A 176 15.04 -13.32 15.56
CA THR A 176 15.22 -13.27 17.02
C THR A 176 14.39 -12.10 17.55
N SER A 177 13.34 -12.35 18.33
CA SER A 177 12.61 -11.26 18.98
C SER A 177 13.53 -10.56 19.98
N ALA A 178 13.78 -9.25 19.81
CA ALA A 178 14.31 -8.44 20.89
C ALA A 178 13.17 -8.13 21.88
N GLY A 179 13.27 -8.65 23.11
CA GLY A 179 12.34 -8.36 24.20
C GLY A 179 11.20 -9.38 24.40
N PHE A 180 10.75 -9.47 25.66
CA PHE A 180 9.73 -10.44 26.12
C PHE A 180 8.36 -10.28 25.42
N PHE A 181 7.88 -9.04 25.25
CA PHE A 181 6.60 -8.77 24.58
C PHE A 181 6.61 -9.17 23.09
N ASN A 182 7.72 -8.93 22.38
CA ASN A 182 7.87 -9.37 20.99
C ASN A 182 7.91 -10.90 20.88
N MET A 183 8.57 -11.57 21.83
CA MET A 183 8.59 -13.04 21.87
C MET A 183 7.20 -13.62 22.08
N ILE A 184 6.41 -13.05 23.00
CA ILE A 184 5.02 -13.47 23.23
C ILE A 184 4.16 -13.19 22.00
N SER A 185 4.26 -11.98 21.42
CA SER A 185 3.52 -11.61 20.22
C SER A 185 3.84 -12.56 19.06
N GLN A 186 5.12 -12.81 18.77
CA GLN A 186 5.53 -13.77 17.74
C GLN A 186 5.03 -15.18 18.03
N ARG A 187 5.06 -15.62 19.29
CA ARG A 187 4.56 -16.94 19.68
C ARG A 187 3.05 -17.06 19.52
N LEU A 188 2.29 -16.04 19.92
CA LEU A 188 0.84 -15.97 19.72
C LEU A 188 0.50 -15.92 18.24
N TRP A 189 1.25 -15.17 17.45
CA TRP A 189 1.09 -15.14 15.99
C TRP A 189 1.45 -16.47 15.33
N GLY A 190 2.49 -17.16 15.79
CA GLY A 190 2.82 -18.50 15.33
C GLY A 190 1.73 -19.53 15.63
N ILE A 191 1.03 -19.38 16.77
CA ILE A 191 -0.16 -20.19 17.09
C ILE A 191 -1.36 -19.76 16.23
N ALA A 192 -1.55 -18.46 16.04
CA ALA A 192 -2.65 -17.89 15.26
C ALA A 192 -2.55 -18.23 13.77
N GLY A 193 -1.35 -18.40 13.22
CA GLY A 193 -1.10 -18.87 11.85
C GLY A 193 -1.53 -20.32 11.58
N GLY A 194 -1.92 -21.08 12.61
CA GLY A 194 -2.70 -22.32 12.46
C GLY A 194 -1.96 -23.56 11.93
N SER A 195 -0.79 -23.43 11.30
CA SER A 195 -0.01 -24.59 10.85
C SER A 195 1.50 -24.33 10.75
N GLN A 196 2.32 -25.34 11.06
CA GLN A 196 3.75 -25.36 10.74
C GLN A 196 4.05 -25.47 9.23
N SER A 197 3.02 -25.68 8.39
CA SER A 197 3.17 -25.67 6.93
C SER A 197 3.05 -24.24 6.39
N TYR A 198 4.13 -23.78 5.77
CA TYR A 198 4.23 -22.51 5.05
C TYR A 198 5.05 -22.73 3.78
N ARG A 199 4.81 -21.92 2.74
CA ARG A 199 5.72 -21.79 1.59
C ARG A 199 6.63 -20.60 1.86
N THR A 200 7.92 -20.75 1.58
CA THR A 200 8.86 -19.64 1.57
C THR A 200 9.36 -19.45 0.15
N ASP A 201 9.11 -18.27 -0.39
CA ASP A 201 9.62 -17.85 -1.69
C ASP A 201 10.63 -16.72 -1.50
N GLU A 202 11.52 -16.56 -2.46
CA GLU A 202 12.28 -15.32 -2.62
C GLU A 202 11.57 -14.44 -3.63
N ILE A 203 11.27 -13.21 -3.24
CA ILE A 203 10.64 -12.22 -4.11
C ILE A 203 11.63 -11.13 -4.48
N ASP A 204 11.50 -10.62 -5.70
CA ASP A 204 12.23 -9.44 -6.14
C ASP A 204 11.56 -8.17 -5.59
N VAL A 205 12.39 -7.29 -5.03
CA VAL A 205 12.01 -6.02 -4.45
C VAL A 205 12.82 -4.91 -5.12
N PHE A 206 12.11 -3.98 -5.77
CA PHE A 206 12.67 -2.74 -6.28
C PHE A 206 13.03 -1.82 -5.10
N THR A 207 14.29 -1.43 -5.01
CA THR A 207 14.80 -0.53 -3.99
C THR A 207 14.38 0.91 -4.28
N ALA A 208 14.55 1.80 -3.30
CA ALA A 208 14.30 3.23 -3.51
C ALA A 208 15.12 3.81 -4.66
N GLU A 209 16.36 3.35 -4.85
CA GLU A 209 17.23 3.79 -5.96
C GLU A 209 16.69 3.32 -7.31
N ASP A 210 16.18 2.09 -7.40
CA ASP A 210 15.55 1.58 -8.62
C ASP A 210 14.33 2.44 -9.00
N ILE A 211 13.50 2.79 -8.01
CA ILE A 211 12.30 3.62 -8.19
C ILE A 211 12.65 5.06 -8.58
N GLU A 212 13.54 5.72 -7.83
CA GLU A 212 13.83 7.14 -8.02
C GLU A 212 14.78 7.42 -9.19
N ASN A 213 15.73 6.53 -9.47
CA ASN A 213 16.76 6.78 -10.49
C ASN A 213 16.45 6.04 -11.80
N ALA A 214 16.15 4.73 -11.73
CA ALA A 214 15.96 3.93 -12.94
C ALA A 214 14.57 4.13 -13.56
N PHE A 215 13.52 4.20 -12.71
CA PHE A 215 12.18 4.56 -13.17
C PHE A 215 11.91 6.06 -13.15
N ASP A 216 12.81 6.87 -12.58
CA ASP A 216 12.66 8.33 -12.44
C ASP A 216 11.32 8.74 -11.80
N PHE A 217 10.88 7.93 -10.84
CA PHE A 217 9.63 8.11 -10.10
C PHE A 217 9.92 8.73 -8.72
N LYS A 218 10.02 10.07 -8.68
CA LYS A 218 10.52 10.84 -7.51
C LYS A 218 9.46 11.06 -6.43
N PHE A 219 8.91 9.98 -5.88
CA PHE A 219 7.88 10.05 -4.86
C PHE A 219 8.33 10.78 -3.57
N HIS A 220 9.61 10.67 -3.18
CA HIS A 220 10.16 11.41 -2.03
C HIS A 220 10.03 12.92 -2.22
N ARG A 221 10.34 13.46 -3.41
CA ARG A 221 10.26 14.90 -3.71
C ARG A 221 8.83 15.42 -3.51
N TYR A 222 7.84 14.71 -4.04
CA TYR A 222 6.43 15.02 -3.85
C TYR A 222 5.99 14.95 -2.37
N ALA A 223 6.38 13.89 -1.64
CA ALA A 223 6.04 13.79 -0.24
C ALA A 223 6.71 14.91 0.60
N ASN A 224 7.92 15.31 0.23
CA ASN A 224 8.68 16.37 0.90
C ASN A 224 8.05 17.75 0.67
N SER A 225 7.64 18.06 -0.56
CA SER A 225 7.01 19.33 -0.88
C SER A 225 5.72 19.56 -0.07
N ILE A 226 4.94 18.51 0.17
CA ILE A 226 3.74 18.57 1.04
C ILE A 226 4.12 18.85 2.50
N ILE A 227 5.16 18.19 3.02
CA ILE A 227 5.62 18.41 4.41
C ILE A 227 6.13 19.83 4.58
N GLU A 228 6.92 20.33 3.64
CA GLU A 228 7.46 21.68 3.67
C GLU A 228 6.34 22.73 3.59
N LEU A 229 5.33 22.52 2.75
CA LEU A 229 4.15 23.38 2.71
C LEU A 229 3.36 23.36 4.04
N ASP A 230 3.12 22.19 4.64
CA ASP A 230 2.48 22.06 5.96
C ASP A 230 3.32 22.77 7.05
N GLY A 231 4.65 22.64 7.00
CA GLY A 231 5.58 23.32 7.89
C GLY A 231 5.53 24.84 7.76
N MET A 232 5.60 25.36 6.54
CA MET A 232 5.52 26.79 6.25
C MET A 232 4.17 27.37 6.65
N TRP A 233 3.07 26.69 6.32
CA TRP A 233 1.73 27.09 6.73
C TRP A 233 1.61 27.18 8.26
N ARG A 234 2.13 26.21 9.01
CA ARG A 234 2.14 26.25 10.48
C ARG A 234 2.98 27.40 11.02
N HIS A 235 4.14 27.66 10.40
CA HIS A 235 5.00 28.77 10.80
C HIS A 235 4.28 30.11 10.63
N LEU A 236 3.64 30.35 9.49
CA LEU A 236 2.89 31.57 9.22
C LEU A 236 1.61 31.66 10.09
N SER A 237 0.93 30.55 10.34
CA SER A 237 -0.32 30.53 11.13
C SER A 237 -0.08 30.64 12.64
N GLY A 238 0.97 30.00 13.15
CA GLY A 238 1.39 30.09 14.55
C GLY A 238 2.06 31.44 14.85
N GLY A 239 2.84 31.94 13.88
CA GLY A 239 3.40 33.29 13.88
C GLY A 239 2.31 34.34 13.83
N ALA A 240 1.22 34.19 13.06
CA ALA A 240 0.17 35.22 12.98
C ALA A 240 -0.48 35.59 14.33
N ALA A 241 -0.49 34.70 15.33
CA ALA A 241 -1.01 35.01 16.67
C ALA A 241 -0.01 35.76 17.57
N GLU A 242 1.30 35.55 17.37
CA GLU A 242 2.38 36.30 18.04
C GLU A 242 2.75 37.59 17.28
N TRP A 243 2.80 37.56 15.95
CA TRP A 243 3.06 38.69 15.05
C TRP A 243 1.97 39.76 15.14
N ALA A 244 0.69 39.36 15.28
CA ALA A 244 -0.41 40.28 15.57
C ALA A 244 -0.39 40.83 17.02
N LYS A 245 0.40 40.24 17.92
CA LYS A 245 0.59 40.71 19.30
C LYS A 245 1.87 41.53 19.49
N GLU A 246 2.89 41.32 18.66
CA GLU A 246 4.21 41.92 18.84
C GLU A 246 4.55 43.02 17.81
N HIS A 247 3.84 43.12 16.68
CA HIS A 247 4.03 44.21 15.72
C HIS A 247 2.85 45.20 15.71
N VAL A 248 2.96 46.17 16.61
CA VAL A 248 2.74 47.61 16.34
C VAL A 248 1.35 48.02 15.80
N LEU A 249 0.56 48.60 16.71
CA LEU A 249 -0.32 49.74 16.41
C LEU A 249 0.31 50.65 15.34
N ASP A 250 -0.38 50.80 14.21
CA ASP A 250 -0.05 51.60 13.02
C ASP A 250 0.90 50.95 11.99
N ARG A 251 0.34 50.22 11.01
CA ARG A 251 0.44 50.52 9.55
C ARG A 251 0.07 49.36 8.61
N THR A 252 -0.32 48.19 9.08
CA THR A 252 -0.85 47.15 8.19
C THR A 252 -2.29 47.51 7.80
N PRO A 253 -2.62 47.70 6.51
CA PRO A 253 -4.00 47.97 6.14
C PRO A 253 -4.89 46.76 6.46
N ASN A 254 -6.08 46.99 7.02
CA ASN A 254 -7.05 45.91 7.34
C ASN A 254 -7.32 44.95 6.17
N HIS A 255 -7.21 45.43 4.93
CA HIS A 255 -7.40 44.62 3.73
C HIS A 255 -6.25 43.64 3.46
N ALA A 256 -5.03 43.88 3.94
CA ALA A 256 -3.90 42.96 3.82
C ALA A 256 -4.01 41.82 4.86
N GLU A 257 -4.37 42.15 6.10
CA GLU A 257 -4.59 41.16 7.15
C GLU A 257 -5.74 40.21 6.83
N GLU A 258 -6.86 40.73 6.29
CA GLU A 258 -7.97 39.89 5.89
C GLU A 258 -7.61 38.95 4.72
N ARG A 259 -6.78 39.42 3.78
CA ARG A 259 -6.24 38.60 2.69
C ARG A 259 -5.31 37.52 3.20
N ASP A 260 -4.43 37.84 4.15
CA ASP A 260 -3.54 36.85 4.77
C ASP A 260 -4.32 35.77 5.49
N ARG A 261 -5.31 36.16 6.30
CA ARG A 261 -6.21 35.21 6.98
C ARG A 261 -6.94 34.31 5.97
N LYS A 262 -7.45 34.88 4.88
CA LYS A 262 -8.13 34.11 3.82
C LYS A 262 -7.16 33.15 3.13
N THR A 263 -5.95 33.61 2.81
CA THR A 263 -4.89 32.82 2.17
C THR A 263 -4.49 31.65 3.08
N LEU A 264 -4.16 31.91 4.34
CA LEU A 264 -3.77 30.88 5.30
C LEU A 264 -4.86 29.83 5.52
N ARG A 265 -6.14 30.23 5.58
CA ARG A 265 -7.26 29.30 5.68
C ARG A 265 -7.44 28.44 4.43
N ARG A 266 -7.15 29.00 3.24
CA ARG A 266 -7.17 28.24 1.99
C ARG A 266 -5.98 27.29 1.89
N THR A 267 -4.81 27.71 2.33
CA THR A 267 -3.63 26.85 2.45
C THR A 267 -3.88 25.70 3.42
N GLU A 268 -4.53 25.94 4.56
CA GLU A 268 -4.97 24.88 5.48
C GLU A 268 -5.87 23.85 4.76
N GLY A 269 -6.86 24.34 4.00
CA GLY A 269 -7.74 23.50 3.20
C GLY A 269 -6.99 22.69 2.14
N LEU A 270 -5.99 23.28 1.49
CA LEU A 270 -5.12 22.59 0.53
C LEU A 270 -4.28 21.53 1.22
N VAL A 271 -3.61 21.85 2.33
CA VAL A 271 -2.83 20.91 3.14
C VAL A 271 -3.71 19.72 3.57
N HIS A 272 -4.96 19.96 3.96
CA HIS A 272 -5.91 18.89 4.24
C HIS A 272 -6.15 17.99 3.01
N VAL A 273 -6.37 18.57 1.83
CA VAL A 273 -6.54 17.82 0.58
C VAL A 273 -5.30 16.98 0.27
N LEU A 274 -4.11 17.55 0.37
CA LEU A 274 -2.83 16.90 0.09
C LEU A 274 -2.58 15.69 1.01
N TRP A 275 -2.91 15.81 2.29
CA TRP A 275 -2.74 14.70 3.24
C TRP A 275 -3.76 13.58 3.07
N PHE A 276 -5.00 13.90 2.70
CA PHE A 276 -6.14 12.99 2.87
C PHE A 276 -6.85 12.57 1.58
N ARG A 277 -6.47 13.10 0.42
CA ARG A 277 -6.98 12.64 -0.87
C ARG A 277 -5.88 11.95 -1.68
N PRO A 278 -6.21 11.07 -2.64
CA PRO A 278 -5.23 10.48 -3.54
C PRO A 278 -4.55 11.52 -4.43
N ALA A 279 -3.27 11.33 -4.75
CA ALA A 279 -2.43 12.28 -5.49
C ALA A 279 -3.10 12.80 -6.78
N PHE A 280 -3.64 11.91 -7.62
CA PHE A 280 -4.31 12.31 -8.86
C PHE A 280 -5.49 13.26 -8.66
N SER A 281 -6.22 13.12 -7.56
CA SER A 281 -7.37 13.97 -7.24
C SER A 281 -6.97 15.36 -6.71
N GLN A 282 -5.69 15.57 -6.40
CA GLN A 282 -5.17 16.82 -5.85
C GLN A 282 -4.75 17.82 -6.94
N LEU A 283 -4.33 17.33 -8.12
CA LEU A 283 -3.74 18.12 -9.21
C LEU A 283 -4.47 19.44 -9.45
N ARG A 284 -5.76 19.36 -9.79
CA ARG A 284 -6.58 20.54 -10.09
C ARG A 284 -6.64 21.54 -8.92
N ALA A 285 -6.75 21.06 -7.68
CA ALA A 285 -6.85 21.93 -6.52
C ALA A 285 -5.53 22.68 -6.26
N VAL A 286 -4.39 21.99 -6.45
CA VAL A 286 -3.06 22.58 -6.30
C VAL A 286 -2.80 23.60 -7.41
N GLU A 287 -3.02 23.23 -8.67
CA GLU A 287 -2.80 24.10 -9.85
C GLU A 287 -3.65 25.36 -9.77
N MET A 288 -4.95 25.22 -9.46
CA MET A 288 -5.84 26.38 -9.31
C MET A 288 -5.37 27.32 -8.20
N PHE A 289 -4.90 26.78 -7.07
CA PHE A 289 -4.43 27.62 -5.97
C PHE A 289 -3.08 28.28 -6.28
N TYR A 290 -2.17 27.56 -6.92
CA TYR A 290 -0.89 28.11 -7.38
C TYR A 290 -1.10 29.27 -8.35
N ASN A 291 -1.91 29.06 -9.40
CA ASN A 291 -2.19 30.08 -10.40
C ASN A 291 -2.86 31.31 -9.78
N GLU A 292 -3.76 31.13 -8.82
CA GLU A 292 -4.36 32.25 -8.10
C GLU A 292 -3.31 33.07 -7.34
N LEU A 293 -2.44 32.40 -6.57
CA LEU A 293 -1.38 33.08 -5.82
C LEU A 293 -0.37 33.79 -6.72
N GLU A 294 0.01 33.16 -7.83
CA GLU A 294 0.98 33.71 -8.80
C GLU A 294 0.39 34.88 -9.60
N SER A 295 -0.92 34.84 -9.89
CA SER A 295 -1.62 35.89 -10.63
C SER A 295 -1.95 37.15 -9.81
N GLU A 296 -1.73 37.12 -8.49
CA GLU A 296 -2.00 38.26 -7.62
C GLU A 296 -1.00 39.40 -7.92
N PRO A 297 -1.45 40.57 -8.40
CA PRO A 297 -0.55 41.65 -8.80
C PRO A 297 0.20 42.31 -7.64
N SER A 298 -0.33 42.20 -6.41
CA SER A 298 0.26 42.77 -5.20
C SER A 298 0.24 41.74 -4.06
N PRO A 299 1.10 40.72 -4.10
CA PRO A 299 1.05 39.62 -3.14
C PRO A 299 1.55 40.08 -1.77
N THR A 300 0.82 39.70 -0.73
CA THR A 300 1.20 39.90 0.67
C THR A 300 2.48 39.12 1.01
N GLU A 301 3.09 39.38 2.16
CA GLU A 301 4.27 38.64 2.61
C GLU A 301 3.98 37.15 2.81
N ALA A 302 2.81 36.81 3.37
CA ALA A 302 2.39 35.42 3.52
C ALA A 302 2.19 34.74 2.16
N GLN A 303 1.58 35.43 1.18
CA GLN A 303 1.45 34.90 -0.19
C GLN A 303 2.81 34.69 -0.83
N ARG A 304 3.72 35.66 -0.75
CA ARG A 304 5.10 35.54 -1.27
C ARG A 304 5.87 34.38 -0.64
N ALA A 305 5.71 34.17 0.66
CA ALA A 305 6.31 33.04 1.37
C ALA A 305 5.72 31.68 0.93
N LEU A 306 4.42 31.60 0.61
CA LEU A 306 3.74 30.36 0.25
C LEU A 306 3.91 29.95 -1.23
N ILE A 307 3.99 30.91 -2.15
CA ILE A 307 4.13 30.68 -3.60
C ILE A 307 5.19 29.59 -3.93
N PRO A 308 6.45 29.66 -3.45
CA PRO A 308 7.45 28.65 -3.81
C PRO A 308 7.08 27.24 -3.35
N PHE A 309 6.46 27.09 -2.17
CA PHE A 309 6.06 25.77 -1.65
C PHE A 309 4.86 25.20 -2.41
N VAL A 310 3.86 26.03 -2.70
CA VAL A 310 2.71 25.59 -3.50
C VAL A 310 3.14 25.25 -4.92
N GLY A 311 4.07 26.02 -5.50
CA GLY A 311 4.65 25.75 -6.82
C GLY A 311 5.45 24.45 -6.88
N GLU A 312 6.25 24.17 -5.85
CA GLU A 312 6.98 22.90 -5.75
C GLU A 312 6.03 21.71 -5.56
N VAL A 313 4.94 21.85 -4.79
CA VAL A 313 3.89 20.81 -4.72
C VAL A 313 3.25 20.60 -6.09
N ALA A 314 2.91 21.67 -6.82
CA ALA A 314 2.33 21.57 -8.17
C ALA A 314 3.28 20.83 -9.13
N SER A 315 4.54 21.28 -9.20
CA SER A 315 5.56 20.70 -10.07
C SER A 315 5.82 19.23 -9.73
N SER A 316 6.07 18.91 -8.46
CA SER A 316 6.39 17.56 -8.02
C SER A 316 5.21 16.59 -8.17
N LEU A 317 3.98 17.06 -7.93
CA LEU A 317 2.78 16.25 -8.12
C LEU A 317 2.52 15.94 -9.60
N SER A 318 2.64 16.95 -10.47
CA SER A 318 2.50 16.76 -11.92
C SER A 318 3.56 15.81 -12.47
N ASP A 319 4.82 15.97 -12.04
CA ASP A 319 5.93 15.08 -12.42
C ASP A 319 5.63 13.61 -12.08
N ILE A 320 5.28 13.29 -10.83
CA ILE A 320 4.99 11.89 -10.46
C ILE A 320 3.73 11.34 -11.14
N ALA A 321 2.71 12.18 -11.40
CA ALA A 321 1.47 11.78 -12.05
C ALA A 321 1.65 11.52 -13.55
N GLU A 322 2.45 12.35 -14.23
CA GLU A 322 2.85 12.12 -15.62
C GLU A 322 3.75 10.89 -15.71
N LYS A 323 4.68 10.74 -14.78
CA LYS A 323 5.59 9.59 -14.78
C LYS A 323 4.87 8.27 -14.58
N SER A 324 3.91 8.17 -13.66
CA SER A 324 3.15 6.93 -13.48
C SER A 324 2.36 6.56 -14.74
N LYS A 325 1.70 7.56 -15.36
CA LYS A 325 0.99 7.38 -16.65
C LYS A 325 1.94 6.94 -17.75
N TYR A 326 3.13 7.56 -17.84
CA TYR A 326 4.13 7.20 -18.84
C TYR A 326 4.66 5.78 -18.64
N LEU A 327 4.99 5.37 -17.41
CA LEU A 327 5.46 4.01 -17.11
C LEU A 327 4.39 2.97 -17.48
N LYS A 328 3.13 3.24 -17.13
CA LYS A 328 1.97 2.40 -17.51
C LYS A 328 1.75 2.35 -19.01
N TRP A 329 1.81 3.48 -19.70
CA TRP A 329 1.70 3.52 -21.16
C TRP A 329 2.84 2.73 -21.82
N ARG A 330 4.07 2.90 -21.33
CA ARG A 330 5.27 2.24 -21.87
C ARG A 330 5.22 0.73 -21.63
N SER A 331 4.69 0.26 -20.49
CA SER A 331 4.56 -1.17 -20.23
C SER A 331 3.61 -1.87 -21.22
N VAL A 332 2.60 -1.16 -21.71
CA VAL A 332 1.63 -1.69 -22.70
C VAL A 332 2.09 -1.49 -24.14
N ILE A 333 2.44 -0.26 -24.52
CA ILE A 333 2.66 0.12 -25.93
C ILE A 333 4.08 -0.17 -26.41
N ASP A 334 5.09 0.14 -25.59
CA ASP A 334 6.51 -0.11 -25.89
C ASP A 334 7.09 -1.18 -24.95
N ASN A 335 6.36 -2.28 -24.87
CA ASN A 335 6.58 -3.34 -23.91
C ASN A 335 8.01 -3.94 -24.03
N LYS A 336 8.51 -4.12 -25.25
CA LYS A 336 9.86 -4.65 -25.48
C LYS A 336 10.95 -3.75 -24.88
N SER A 337 10.81 -2.44 -24.99
CA SER A 337 11.76 -1.46 -24.42
C SER A 337 11.60 -1.37 -22.91
N PHE A 338 10.36 -1.38 -22.41
CA PHE A 338 10.05 -1.35 -20.98
C PHE A 338 10.70 -2.54 -20.25
N ARG A 339 10.52 -3.76 -20.77
CA ARG A 339 11.09 -5.00 -20.21
C ARG A 339 12.62 -5.02 -20.21
N LYS A 340 13.25 -4.27 -21.11
CA LYS A 340 14.71 -4.13 -21.21
C LYS A 340 15.25 -2.93 -20.45
N SER A 341 14.41 -2.21 -19.69
CA SER A 341 14.86 -1.09 -18.88
C SER A 341 15.89 -1.56 -17.85
N GLU A 342 16.81 -0.67 -17.51
CA GLU A 342 17.90 -0.94 -16.57
C GLU A 342 17.36 -1.44 -15.22
N ALA A 343 16.20 -0.94 -14.80
CA ALA A 343 15.53 -1.34 -13.57
C ALA A 343 15.21 -2.85 -13.49
N PHE A 344 15.02 -3.54 -14.62
CA PHE A 344 14.71 -4.97 -14.64
C PHE A 344 15.93 -5.87 -14.90
N ARG A 345 17.13 -5.31 -15.13
CA ARG A 345 18.31 -6.08 -15.56
C ARG A 345 18.68 -7.21 -14.61
N ASP A 346 18.57 -6.97 -13.29
CA ASP A 346 18.98 -7.91 -12.24
C ASP A 346 17.79 -8.59 -11.54
N VAL A 347 16.62 -8.56 -12.18
CA VAL A 347 15.33 -8.96 -11.59
C VAL A 347 14.67 -10.02 -12.47
N ASN A 348 14.37 -11.20 -11.92
CA ASN A 348 13.85 -12.32 -12.70
C ASN A 348 12.32 -12.36 -12.65
N LEU A 349 11.70 -11.33 -13.22
CA LEU A 349 10.25 -11.18 -13.25
C LEU A 349 9.67 -11.55 -14.61
N SER A 350 8.50 -12.21 -14.59
CA SER A 350 7.72 -12.41 -15.82
C SER A 350 7.24 -11.07 -16.35
N SER A 351 6.90 -11.02 -17.64
CA SER A 351 6.39 -9.80 -18.24
C SER A 351 5.10 -9.29 -17.61
N LEU A 352 4.21 -10.20 -17.23
CA LEU A 352 2.94 -9.86 -16.57
C LEU A 352 3.20 -9.17 -15.23
N VAL A 353 4.21 -9.62 -14.48
CA VAL A 353 4.58 -8.99 -13.21
C VAL A 353 5.14 -7.59 -13.43
N GLN A 354 5.95 -7.39 -14.48
CA GLN A 354 6.49 -6.08 -14.82
C GLN A 354 5.39 -5.08 -15.23
N GLU A 355 4.39 -5.55 -15.99
CA GLU A 355 3.21 -4.76 -16.34
C GLU A 355 2.35 -4.44 -15.10
N ALA A 356 2.12 -5.43 -14.23
CA ALA A 356 1.39 -5.26 -12.97
C ALA A 356 2.09 -4.28 -12.02
N PHE A 357 3.42 -4.28 -11.99
CA PHE A 357 4.21 -3.30 -11.25
C PHE A 357 3.94 -1.86 -11.73
N ALA A 358 3.95 -1.62 -13.03
CA ALA A 358 3.66 -0.29 -13.58
C ALA A 358 2.22 0.15 -13.27
N ALA A 359 1.25 -0.77 -13.40
CA ALA A 359 -0.14 -0.52 -13.05
C ALA A 359 -0.31 -0.23 -11.54
N ALA A 360 0.45 -0.91 -10.68
CA ALA A 360 0.40 -0.71 -9.24
C ALA A 360 0.92 0.68 -8.81
N LEU A 361 1.97 1.21 -9.45
CA LEU A 361 2.45 2.57 -9.17
C LEU A 361 1.36 3.63 -9.47
N ASP A 362 0.68 3.50 -10.61
CA ASP A 362 -0.43 4.38 -10.98
C ASP A 362 -1.62 4.23 -10.01
N ASP A 363 -1.99 2.99 -9.67
CA ASP A 363 -3.10 2.71 -8.75
C ASP A 363 -2.83 3.25 -7.33
N ILE A 364 -1.59 3.15 -6.80
CA ILE A 364 -1.21 3.76 -5.51
C ILE A 364 -1.51 5.27 -5.51
N LEU A 365 -1.19 5.99 -6.59
CA LEU A 365 -1.44 7.43 -6.69
C LEU A 365 -2.92 7.78 -6.84
N ARG A 366 -3.73 6.88 -7.40
CA ARG A 366 -5.17 7.08 -7.64
C ARG A 366 -6.04 6.75 -6.44
N GLU A 367 -5.62 5.79 -5.62
CA GLU A 367 -6.44 5.27 -4.53
C GLU A 367 -5.99 5.73 -3.15
N HIS A 368 -4.68 5.89 -2.95
CA HIS A 368 -4.13 6.07 -1.61
C HIS A 368 -3.72 7.53 -1.34
N SER A 369 -4.15 8.03 -0.19
CA SER A 369 -3.70 9.34 0.31
C SER A 369 -2.30 9.25 0.90
N LEU A 370 -1.57 10.37 0.97
CA LEU A 370 -0.24 10.42 1.55
C LEU A 370 -0.24 9.92 3.01
N ALA A 371 -1.24 10.33 3.79
CA ALA A 371 -1.41 9.86 5.17
C ALA A 371 -1.57 8.34 5.26
N TYR A 372 -2.31 7.73 4.32
CA TYR A 372 -2.46 6.28 4.25
C TYR A 372 -1.13 5.61 3.87
N ILE A 373 -0.46 6.07 2.81
CA ILE A 373 0.75 5.45 2.27
C ILE A 373 1.83 5.33 3.33
N GLY A 374 2.16 6.44 3.99
CA GLY A 374 3.36 6.50 4.82
C GLY A 374 3.23 7.20 6.15
N TYR A 375 2.13 7.87 6.49
CA TYR A 375 2.05 8.72 7.69
C TYR A 375 0.88 8.39 8.60
N PRO A 376 0.91 7.23 9.30
CA PRO A 376 -0.14 6.83 10.24
C PRO A 376 -0.40 7.86 11.33
N GLU A 377 0.56 8.72 11.67
CA GLU A 377 0.43 9.79 12.64
C GLU A 377 -0.58 10.86 12.20
N LYS A 378 -0.60 11.12 10.88
CA LYS A 378 -1.49 12.07 10.22
C LYS A 378 -2.86 11.48 9.92
N SER A 379 -3.09 10.17 10.11
CA SER A 379 -4.36 9.51 9.83
C SER A 379 -5.56 10.13 10.58
N ARG A 380 -6.76 9.98 10.00
CA ARG A 380 -8.02 10.45 10.61
C ARG A 380 -8.33 9.70 11.90
N ILE A 381 -9.12 10.31 12.78
CA ILE A 381 -9.55 9.69 14.04
C ILE A 381 -10.25 8.35 13.81
N THR A 382 -11.08 8.25 12.78
CA THR A 382 -11.75 7.00 12.39
C THR A 382 -10.76 5.89 12.08
N SER A 383 -9.72 6.16 11.28
CA SER A 383 -8.64 5.21 10.99
C SER A 383 -7.84 4.86 12.24
N LYS A 384 -7.52 5.84 13.10
CA LYS A 384 -6.85 5.58 14.39
C LYS A 384 -7.68 4.64 15.28
N PHE A 385 -8.99 4.81 15.30
CA PHE A 385 -9.90 3.92 16.02
C PHE A 385 -9.93 2.51 15.40
N MET A 386 -10.09 2.41 14.07
CA MET A 386 -10.07 1.12 13.36
C MET A 386 -8.76 0.37 13.59
N ARG A 387 -7.63 1.07 13.59
CA ARG A 387 -6.31 0.53 13.93
C ARG A 387 -6.28 -0.17 15.29
N VAL A 388 -6.85 0.47 16.31
CA VAL A 388 -6.95 -0.08 17.67
C VAL A 388 -7.90 -1.28 17.70
N VAL A 389 -9.05 -1.18 17.04
CA VAL A 389 -10.04 -2.27 16.97
C VAL A 389 -9.45 -3.49 16.27
N PHE A 390 -8.88 -3.33 15.08
CA PHE A 390 -8.29 -4.45 14.33
C PHE A 390 -7.09 -5.05 15.07
N SER A 391 -6.18 -4.23 15.60
CA SER A 391 -5.04 -4.74 16.39
C SER A 391 -5.51 -5.56 17.60
N SER A 392 -6.62 -5.17 18.22
CA SER A 392 -7.17 -5.85 19.42
C SER A 392 -8.00 -7.09 19.08
N VAL A 393 -8.67 -7.11 17.92
CA VAL A 393 -9.65 -8.15 17.57
C VAL A 393 -9.06 -9.21 16.64
N VAL A 394 -8.19 -8.84 15.71
CA VAL A 394 -7.68 -9.76 14.67
C VAL A 394 -6.90 -10.91 15.30
N LEU A 395 -5.98 -10.64 16.23
CA LEU A 395 -5.19 -11.68 16.87
C LEU A 395 -6.05 -12.67 17.68
N PRO A 396 -6.94 -12.25 18.61
CA PRO A 396 -7.84 -13.16 19.33
C PRO A 396 -8.76 -13.96 18.41
N THR A 397 -9.34 -13.32 17.40
CA THR A 397 -10.27 -13.99 16.47
C THR A 397 -9.54 -15.07 15.70
N ARG A 398 -8.29 -14.82 15.29
CA ARG A 398 -7.46 -15.79 14.60
C ARG A 398 -7.02 -16.93 15.52
N LEU A 399 -6.57 -16.64 16.74
CA LEU A 399 -6.28 -17.67 17.74
C LEU A 399 -7.47 -18.61 17.95
N LEU A 400 -8.68 -18.05 18.07
CA LEU A 400 -9.92 -18.83 18.20
C LEU A 400 -10.22 -19.66 16.94
N SER A 401 -10.02 -19.08 15.75
CA SER A 401 -10.25 -19.77 14.47
C SER A 401 -9.27 -20.94 14.26
N SER A 402 -8.00 -20.73 14.57
CA SER A 402 -6.93 -21.74 14.47
C SER A 402 -7.12 -22.85 15.49
N PHE A 403 -7.53 -22.51 16.71
CA PHE A 403 -7.95 -23.49 17.70
C PHE A 403 -9.12 -24.35 17.21
N ARG A 404 -10.18 -23.72 16.68
CA ARG A 404 -11.35 -24.43 16.12
C ARG A 404 -10.96 -25.33 14.94
N ALA A 405 -10.10 -24.87 14.05
CA ALA A 405 -9.63 -25.65 12.91
C ALA A 405 -8.80 -26.86 13.35
N SER A 406 -7.88 -26.67 14.29
CA SER A 406 -7.07 -27.76 14.88
C SER A 406 -7.96 -28.79 15.59
N ALA A 407 -8.93 -28.34 16.38
CA ALA A 407 -9.91 -29.22 17.03
C ALA A 407 -10.72 -30.03 16.01
N ARG A 408 -11.20 -29.40 14.92
CA ARG A 408 -11.92 -30.08 13.83
C ARG A 408 -11.04 -31.12 13.10
N ARG A 409 -9.77 -30.81 12.84
CA ARG A 409 -8.82 -31.77 12.22
C ARG A 409 -8.62 -32.99 13.12
N ARG A 410 -8.35 -32.78 14.41
CA ARG A 410 -8.23 -33.88 15.38
C ARG A 410 -9.50 -34.72 15.47
N LEU A 411 -10.68 -34.09 15.51
CA LEU A 411 -11.97 -34.79 15.47
C LEU A 411 -12.11 -35.64 14.20
N LYS A 412 -11.79 -35.09 13.02
CA LYS A 412 -11.83 -35.85 11.75
C LYS A 412 -10.87 -37.04 11.77
N GLU A 413 -9.63 -36.86 12.24
CA GLU A 413 -8.65 -37.95 12.36
C GLU A 413 -9.13 -39.06 13.31
N ILE A 414 -9.68 -38.69 14.47
CA ILE A 414 -10.26 -39.64 15.42
C ILE A 414 -11.43 -40.39 14.76
N THR A 415 -12.31 -39.69 14.05
CA THR A 415 -13.46 -40.28 13.37
C THR A 415 -13.03 -41.23 12.26
N LEU A 416 -12.01 -40.88 11.48
CA LEU A 416 -11.40 -41.73 10.45
C LEU A 416 -10.79 -42.99 11.06
N ARG A 417 -9.98 -42.86 12.12
CA ARG A 417 -9.39 -43.99 12.84
C ARG A 417 -10.45 -44.92 13.45
N LEU A 418 -11.55 -44.38 13.97
CA LEU A 418 -12.67 -45.17 14.47
C LEU A 418 -13.41 -45.90 13.35
N LYS A 419 -13.57 -45.28 12.17
CA LYS A 419 -14.18 -45.88 10.99
C LYS A 419 -13.32 -47.00 10.39
N GLU A 420 -11.99 -46.84 10.40
CA GLU A 420 -11.02 -47.86 9.99
C GLU A 420 -11.00 -49.05 10.96
N ARG A 421 -11.04 -48.80 12.28
CA ARG A 421 -11.19 -49.86 13.30
C ARG A 421 -12.54 -50.57 13.25
N GLY A 422 -13.61 -49.87 12.87
CA GLY A 422 -14.93 -50.47 12.64
C GLY A 422 -14.98 -51.37 11.41
N LYS A 423 -14.25 -51.01 10.34
CA LYS A 423 -14.11 -51.86 9.14
C LYS A 423 -13.22 -53.09 9.37
N SER A 424 -12.19 -53.00 10.22
CA SER A 424 -11.34 -54.15 10.56
C SER A 424 -12.00 -55.16 11.51
N ARG A 425 -13.20 -54.88 12.03
CA ARG A 425 -13.96 -55.73 12.95
C ARG A 425 -15.14 -56.47 12.31
N ASN A 426 -15.24 -56.49 10.99
CA ASN A 426 -16.12 -57.42 10.27
C ASN A 426 -15.31 -58.58 9.67
N PRO A 427 -14.95 -59.61 10.45
CA PRO A 427 -14.65 -60.92 9.89
C PRO A 427 -16.00 -61.59 9.60
N LYS A 428 -16.59 -61.32 8.43
CA LYS A 428 -17.42 -62.35 7.79
C LYS A 428 -16.47 -63.33 7.12
N GLU A 429 -15.81 -64.13 7.93
CA GLU A 429 -15.13 -65.36 7.54
C GLU A 429 -14.85 -66.15 8.82
N SER A 430 -15.93 -66.71 9.39
CA SER A 430 -15.84 -67.96 10.13
C SER A 430 -16.59 -69.00 9.31
N VAL A 431 -15.78 -69.86 8.71
CA VAL A 431 -16.08 -71.16 8.12
C VAL A 431 -17.17 -71.93 8.89
N ALA A 432 -18.22 -72.36 8.19
CA ALA A 432 -18.68 -73.76 8.07
C ALA A 432 -19.91 -73.81 7.14
#